data_AF-A0A7Y5DKI7-F1
#
_entry.id   AF-A0A7Y5DKI7-F1
#
_cell.length_a   1.000
_cell.length_b   1.000
_cell.length_c   1.000
_cell.angle_alpha   90.00
_cell.angle_beta   90.00
_cell.angle_gamma   90.00
#
_symmetry.space_group_name_H-M   'P 1'
#
loop_
_entity.id
_entity.type
_entity.pdbx_description
1 polymer ?
#
loop_
_entity_poly.entity_id
_entity_poly.type
_entity_poly.pdbx_seq_one_letter_code
_entity_poly.pdbx_strand_id
1 'polypeptide(L)'
;MSAKTQRSGISEKAGVGVAATKIKYTDEPLGRTKVAADFLPSPSELAFREEGVKVTLALSKKSLEFFKSEATKHHTQYQRMIRRLLDAYVDTQSLPLTSSGARSKKSAS
;
A
#
# COMPACT_ATOMS: atom_id res chain seq x y z
N MET A 1 -56.60 7.08 47.32
CA MET A 1 -55.96 5.78 47.64
C MET A 1 -55.02 5.40 46.51
N SER A 2 -53.92 4.72 46.84
CA SER A 2 -52.89 4.15 45.96
C SER A 2 -51.70 5.03 45.59
N ALA A 3 -50.69 4.92 46.45
CA ALA A 3 -49.29 5.13 46.14
C ALA A 3 -48.72 3.92 45.37
N LYS A 4 -47.72 4.14 44.51
CA LYS A 4 -46.75 3.10 44.17
C LYS A 4 -45.36 3.68 43.90
N THR A 5 -44.52 3.47 44.90
CA THR A 5 -43.07 3.54 45.00
C THR A 5 -42.36 2.57 44.04
N GLN A 6 -41.13 2.89 43.62
CA GLN A 6 -39.89 2.07 43.74
C GLN A 6 -38.79 2.61 42.81
N ARG A 7 -37.74 3.21 43.38
CA ARG A 7 -36.44 2.61 43.81
C ARG A 7 -35.49 2.29 42.66
N SER A 8 -34.37 3.01 42.61
CA SER A 8 -33.06 2.55 42.15
C SER A 8 -32.03 3.54 42.74
N GLY A 9 -31.10 3.19 43.63
CA GLY A 9 -30.11 2.10 43.56
C GLY A 9 -28.84 2.65 42.90
N ILE A 10 -28.03 3.46 43.61
CA ILE A 10 -26.71 3.10 44.20
C ILE A 10 -25.69 2.53 43.20
N SER A 11 -24.67 3.36 42.94
CA SER A 11 -23.26 3.15 42.53
C SER A 11 -22.72 1.76 42.13
N GLU A 12 -21.92 1.67 41.05
CA GLU A 12 -20.45 1.49 41.08
C GLU A 12 -19.82 1.34 39.66
N LYS A 13 -18.54 1.74 39.54
CA LYS A 13 -17.49 1.37 38.55
C LYS A 13 -17.39 2.02 37.14
N ALA A 14 -16.44 2.95 37.10
CA ALA A 14 -15.34 3.20 36.14
C ALA A 14 -15.26 2.45 34.79
N GLY A 15 -15.10 3.25 33.73
CA GLY A 15 -14.45 2.87 32.46
C GLY A 15 -13.83 4.13 31.83
N VAL A 16 -12.51 4.13 31.68
CA VAL A 16 -11.62 5.27 31.40
C VAL A 16 -11.87 5.89 30.02
N GLY A 17 -12.15 7.19 29.97
CA GLY A 17 -12.09 8.02 28.76
C GLY A 17 -11.14 9.18 28.98
N VAL A 18 -9.94 9.10 28.42
CA VAL A 18 -8.95 10.19 28.49
C VAL A 18 -9.53 11.42 27.81
N ALA A 19 -9.81 12.46 28.59
CA ALA A 19 -10.23 13.75 28.10
C ALA A 19 -9.12 14.33 27.20
N ALA A 20 -9.45 14.55 25.92
CA ALA A 20 -8.54 15.19 24.97
C ALA A 20 -8.22 16.60 25.47
N THR A 21 -7.02 16.80 25.99
CA THR A 21 -6.51 18.13 26.30
C THR A 21 -6.33 18.89 24.99
N LYS A 22 -7.13 19.95 24.82
CA LYS A 22 -7.05 20.82 23.64
C LYS A 22 -5.66 21.45 23.61
N ILE A 23 -4.85 21.07 22.62
CA ILE A 23 -3.52 21.65 22.41
C ILE A 23 -3.70 23.16 22.23
N LYS A 24 -3.14 23.94 23.17
CA LYS A 24 -3.08 25.40 23.07
C LYS A 24 -1.82 25.74 22.29
N TYR A 25 -1.99 26.11 21.04
CA TYR A 25 -0.91 26.64 20.23
C TYR A 25 -0.67 28.09 20.66
N THR A 26 0.58 28.44 20.89
CA THR A 26 1.03 29.81 21.10
C THR A 26 1.68 30.27 19.81
N ASP A 27 1.35 31.49 19.34
CA ASP A 27 1.88 32.08 18.11
C ASP A 27 3.34 32.51 18.28
N GLU A 28 4.23 31.54 18.49
CA GLU A 28 5.67 31.78 18.59
C GLU A 28 6.27 32.11 17.22
N PRO A 29 7.28 33.00 17.18
CA PRO A 29 7.90 33.39 15.91
C PRO A 29 8.54 32.17 15.25
N LEU A 30 8.02 31.80 14.08
CA LEU A 30 8.61 30.81 13.20
C LEU A 30 10.06 31.24 12.91
N GLY A 31 11.03 30.36 13.17
CA GLY A 31 12.46 30.65 12.99
C GLY A 31 12.83 30.92 11.52
N ARG A 32 14.11 30.70 11.15
CA ARG A 32 14.57 30.86 9.76
C ARG A 32 13.89 29.82 8.85
N THR A 33 12.74 30.17 8.27
CA THR A 33 12.01 29.33 7.32
C THR A 33 12.72 29.33 5.98
N LYS A 34 12.96 28.15 5.42
CA LYS A 34 13.40 28.00 4.03
C LYS A 34 12.16 27.63 3.22
N VAL A 35 11.85 28.40 2.18
CA VAL A 35 10.76 28.08 1.26
C VAL A 35 11.17 26.81 0.50
N ALA A 36 10.51 25.69 0.80
CA ALA A 36 10.60 24.52 -0.05
C ALA A 36 9.84 24.85 -1.34
N ALA A 37 10.45 24.62 -2.50
CA ALA A 37 9.69 24.61 -3.74
C ALA A 37 8.68 23.45 -3.67
N ASP A 38 7.54 23.61 -4.31
CA ASP A 38 6.57 22.52 -4.41
C ASP A 38 7.17 21.43 -5.31
N PHE A 39 7.71 20.38 -4.70
CA PHE A 39 8.37 19.26 -5.39
C PHE A 39 7.42 18.08 -5.63
N LEU A 40 6.15 18.23 -5.28
CA LEU A 40 5.19 17.19 -5.54
C LEU A 40 4.80 17.26 -7.02
N PRO A 41 5.00 16.17 -7.79
CA PRO A 41 4.39 16.09 -9.11
C PRO A 41 2.87 16.24 -8.94
N SER A 42 2.18 16.67 -9.99
CA SER A 42 0.72 16.81 -9.91
C SER A 42 0.07 15.49 -9.48
N PRO A 43 -1.08 15.49 -8.78
CA PRO A 43 -1.73 14.24 -8.34
C PRO A 43 -1.97 13.24 -9.48
N SER A 44 -2.15 13.74 -10.71
CA SER A 44 -2.27 12.94 -11.93
C SER A 44 -0.96 12.25 -12.34
N GLU A 45 0.19 12.88 -12.11
CA GLU A 45 1.53 12.32 -12.37
C GLU A 45 1.98 11.36 -11.25
N LEU A 46 1.51 11.57 -10.00
CA LEU A 46 1.62 10.56 -8.93
C LEU A 46 0.81 9.30 -9.23
N ALA A 47 -0.31 9.44 -9.95
CA ALA A 47 -1.20 8.35 -10.31
C ALA A 47 -0.74 7.65 -11.60
N PHE A 48 0.51 7.17 -11.65
CA PHE A 48 1.01 6.38 -12.77
C PHE A 48 0.07 5.19 -13.06
N ARG A 49 -0.65 5.25 -14.19
CA ARG A 49 -1.56 4.19 -14.65
C ARG A 49 -0.83 3.35 -15.69
N GLU A 50 -0.52 2.10 -15.37
CA GLU A 50 -0.04 1.13 -16.35
C GLU A 50 -1.10 0.94 -17.47
N GLU A 51 -0.68 1.05 -18.74
CA GLU A 51 -1.52 0.77 -19.91
C GLU A 51 -1.87 -0.73 -19.95
N GLY A 52 -3.02 -1.08 -19.37
CA GLY A 52 -3.45 -2.47 -19.24
C GLY A 52 -4.29 -2.95 -20.42
N VAL A 53 -3.77 -3.90 -21.21
CA VAL A 53 -4.59 -4.68 -22.17
C VAL A 53 -5.33 -5.78 -21.42
N LYS A 54 -6.66 -5.79 -21.51
CA LYS A 54 -7.50 -6.80 -20.85
C LYS A 54 -7.61 -8.05 -21.73
N VAL A 55 -7.20 -9.18 -21.19
CA VAL A 55 -7.41 -10.51 -21.78
C VAL A 55 -8.21 -11.40 -20.82
N THR A 56 -8.94 -12.38 -21.36
CA THR A 56 -9.64 -13.39 -20.56
C THR A 56 -8.87 -14.70 -20.62
N LEU A 57 -8.39 -15.19 -19.47
CA LEU A 57 -7.65 -16.44 -19.33
C LEU A 57 -8.37 -17.34 -18.32
N ALA A 58 -8.53 -18.62 -18.65
CA ALA A 58 -9.03 -19.61 -17.70
C ALA A 58 -7.90 -20.06 -16.77
N LEU A 59 -8.12 -19.96 -15.45
CA LEU A 59 -7.19 -20.44 -14.43
C LEU A 59 -7.80 -21.63 -13.69
N SER A 60 -6.95 -22.55 -13.23
CA SER A 60 -7.39 -23.64 -12.36
C SER A 60 -7.88 -23.10 -11.00
N LYS A 61 -8.83 -23.81 -10.38
CA LYS A 61 -9.34 -23.47 -9.05
C LYS A 61 -8.21 -23.39 -8.01
N LYS A 62 -7.29 -24.34 -8.04
CA LYS A 62 -6.11 -24.40 -7.15
C LYS A 62 -5.25 -23.14 -7.28
N SER A 63 -4.94 -22.71 -8.51
CA SER A 63 -4.12 -21.51 -8.75
C SER A 63 -4.81 -20.26 -8.20
N LEU A 64 -6.12 -20.14 -8.42
CA LEU A 64 -6.89 -18.99 -7.99
C LEU A 64 -7.01 -18.90 -6.45
N GLU A 65 -7.20 -20.04 -5.78
CA GLU A 65 -7.21 -20.12 -4.31
C GLU A 65 -5.87 -19.71 -3.70
N PHE A 66 -4.76 -20.17 -4.28
CA PHE A 66 -3.42 -19.77 -3.86
C PHE A 66 -3.25 -18.24 -3.87
N PHE A 67 -3.54 -17.59 -5.01
CA PHE A 67 -3.38 -16.14 -5.13
C PHE A 67 -4.34 -15.36 -4.23
N LYS A 68 -5.56 -15.85 -3.98
CA LYS A 68 -6.47 -15.21 -3.01
C LYS A 68 -5.89 -15.24 -1.59
N SER A 69 -5.34 -16.38 -1.19
CA SER A 69 -4.75 -16.54 0.14
C SER A 69 -3.53 -15.63 0.32
N GLU A 70 -2.64 -15.55 -0.67
CA GLU A 70 -1.46 -14.69 -0.62
C GLU A 70 -1.83 -13.20 -0.70
N ALA A 71 -2.77 -12.83 -1.56
CA ALA A 71 -3.24 -11.45 -1.69
C ALA A 71 -3.77 -10.89 -0.36
N THR A 72 -4.43 -11.73 0.44
CA THR A 72 -4.95 -11.37 1.76
C THR A 72 -3.82 -11.10 2.75
N LYS A 73 -2.76 -11.93 2.73
CA LYS A 73 -1.58 -11.77 3.60
C LYS A 73 -0.78 -10.51 3.26
N HIS A 74 -0.65 -10.19 1.97
CA HIS A 74 0.16 -9.06 1.48
C HIS A 74 -0.65 -7.78 1.24
N HIS A 75 -1.90 -7.73 1.71
CA HIS A 75 -2.81 -6.58 1.56
C HIS A 75 -2.88 -6.02 0.13
N THR A 76 -2.98 -6.91 -0.85
CA THR A 76 -2.99 -6.55 -2.28
C THR A 76 -4.12 -7.27 -3.02
N GLN A 77 -4.29 -6.96 -4.30
CA GLN A 77 -5.27 -7.64 -5.16
C GLN A 77 -4.64 -8.87 -5.80
N TYR A 78 -5.34 -10.01 -5.79
CA TYR A 78 -4.83 -11.26 -6.40
C TYR A 78 -4.54 -11.09 -7.90
N GLN A 79 -5.29 -10.24 -8.60
CA GLN A 79 -5.04 -9.91 -10.00
C GLN A 79 -3.69 -9.22 -10.21
N ARG A 80 -3.21 -8.42 -9.25
CA ARG A 80 -1.90 -7.78 -9.32
C ARG A 80 -0.79 -8.82 -9.22
N MET A 81 -0.94 -9.81 -8.33
CA MET A 81 0.02 -10.92 -8.21
C MET A 81 0.10 -11.75 -9.49
N ILE A 82 -1.06 -12.07 -10.10
CA ILE A 82 -1.10 -12.82 -11.36
C ILE A 82 -0.39 -12.04 -12.48
N ARG A 83 -0.66 -10.74 -12.62
CA ARG A 83 0.02 -9.89 -13.61
C ARG A 83 1.53 -9.91 -13.42
N ARG A 84 2.02 -9.69 -12.20
CA ARG A 84 3.46 -9.70 -11.90
C ARG A 84 4.13 -11.04 -12.17
N LEU A 85 3.42 -12.15 -11.95
CA LEU A 85 3.94 -13.46 -12.31
C LEU A 85 4.12 -13.60 -13.83
N LEU A 86 3.15 -13.13 -14.62
CA LEU A 86 3.23 -13.16 -16.08
C LEU A 86 4.37 -12.27 -16.59
N ASP A 87 4.47 -11.04 -16.06
CA ASP A 87 5.55 -10.11 -16.41
C ASP A 87 6.93 -10.72 -16.12
N ALA A 88 7.13 -11.24 -14.89
CA ALA A 88 8.37 -11.87 -14.49
C ALA A 88 8.71 -13.11 -15.32
N TYR A 89 7.71 -13.89 -15.74
CA TYR A 89 7.93 -15.03 -16.63
C TYR A 89 8.37 -14.58 -18.02
N VAL A 90 7.81 -13.50 -18.56
CA VAL A 90 8.26 -12.96 -19.85
C VAL A 90 9.68 -12.39 -19.74
N ASP A 91 10.00 -11.69 -18.65
CA ASP A 91 11.33 -11.14 -18.42
C ASP A 91 12.42 -12.23 -18.39
N THR A 92 12.13 -13.39 -17.79
CA THR A 92 13.09 -14.50 -17.76
C THR A 92 13.29 -15.16 -19.12
N GLN A 93 12.24 -15.23 -19.95
CA GLN A 93 12.30 -15.90 -21.26
C GLN A 93 12.72 -14.96 -22.40
N SER A 94 12.58 -13.65 -22.20
CA SER A 94 12.98 -12.63 -23.16
C SER A 94 14.46 -12.29 -23.10
N LEU A 95 15.22 -12.81 -22.12
CA LEU A 95 16.69 -12.79 -22.13
C LEU A 95 17.18 -13.50 -23.41
N PRO A 96 17.63 -12.76 -24.43
CA PRO A 96 18.22 -13.38 -25.60
C PRO A 96 19.58 -13.90 -25.15
N LEU A 97 19.93 -15.10 -25.61
CA LEU A 97 21.27 -15.65 -25.55
C LEU A 97 22.28 -14.78 -26.33
N THR A 98 22.57 -13.53 -25.95
CA THR A 98 23.58 -12.70 -26.64
C THR A 98 24.19 -11.62 -25.75
N SER A 99 25.31 -11.96 -25.09
CA SER A 99 26.53 -11.12 -25.02
C SER A 99 27.65 -11.86 -24.24
N SER A 100 27.85 -13.14 -24.53
CA SER A 100 29.14 -13.79 -24.28
C SER A 100 29.87 -13.84 -25.62
N GLY A 101 30.50 -12.73 -26.00
CA GLY A 101 31.08 -12.62 -27.34
C GLY A 101 31.64 -11.26 -27.73
N ALA A 102 32.26 -10.51 -26.82
CA ALA A 102 33.07 -9.35 -27.20
C ALA A 102 34.07 -8.95 -26.09
N ARG A 103 35.00 -9.84 -25.77
CA ARG A 103 36.27 -9.45 -25.12
C ARG A 103 37.39 -10.42 -25.43
N SER A 104 37.59 -10.65 -26.73
CA SER A 104 38.84 -11.19 -27.27
C SER A 104 39.50 -10.07 -28.08
N LYS A 105 40.77 -9.80 -27.77
CA LYS A 105 41.75 -8.96 -28.48
C LYS A 105 41.68 -7.45 -28.22
N LYS A 106 42.41 -7.02 -27.19
CA LYS A 106 43.32 -5.87 -27.36
C LYS A 106 44.74 -6.40 -27.19
N SER A 107 45.32 -6.74 -28.33
CA SER A 107 46.72 -7.07 -28.51
C SER A 107 47.60 -5.87 -28.17
N ALA A 108 48.79 -6.19 -27.68
CA ALA A 108 49.91 -5.31 -27.48
C ALA A 108 50.21 -4.41 -28.70
N SER A 109 50.58 -3.16 -28.42
CA SER A 109 51.65 -2.39 -29.06
C SER A 109 52.00 -1.23 -28.16
#